data_AF-A0A397YI48-F1
#
_entry.id   AF-A0A397YI48-F1
#
_cell.length_a   1.000
_cell.length_b   1.000
_cell.length_c   1.000
_cell.angle_alpha   90.00
_cell.angle_beta   90.00
_cell.angle_gamma   90.00
#
_symmetry.space_group_name_H-M   'P 1'
#
loop_
_entity.id
_entity.type
_entity.pdbx_description
1 polymer ?
#
loop_
_entity_poly.entity_id
_entity_poly.type
_entity_poly.pdbx_seq_one_letter_code
_entity_poly.pdbx_strand_id
1 'polypeptide(L)'
;MMNQAYADLNSTFDVFLEGFQVGDGTEKLLRHVLVVCLDERAYSHCVEVFPHRCFLLRTTGIDFSGERLFTVGDYLEMMWRRTEFLGSLLKLGYNFLFTDMDTVWLRDPFPRLIPDVDFQIACDRFNGNSSDTRNYADGGFKFVVANHRTIEFYNYWYESRLRYPGNNEQDVINKIKGNKYLNKIGLKMRFLDTTHVGNFCQRNWDITKVCVMHGNCCIGQDNKIKDLRQVLDDWTAYFSNGDRAREFRQPINCWRSLRRQYNKERG
;
A
#
# COMPACT_ATOMS: atom_id res chain seq x y z
N MET A 1 4.35 -6.70 -1.01
CA MET A 1 5.61 -7.48 -0.94
C MET A 1 5.83 -7.85 0.51
N MET A 2 6.32 -9.05 0.79
CA MET A 2 6.41 -9.61 2.14
C MET A 2 7.83 -10.05 2.46
N ASN A 3 8.33 -9.72 3.64
CA ASN A 3 9.52 -10.33 4.21
C ASN A 3 9.11 -11.13 5.46
N GLN A 4 10.08 -11.78 6.10
CA GLN A 4 9.84 -12.62 7.27
C GLN A 4 9.08 -11.89 8.39
N ALA A 5 9.32 -10.59 8.58
CA ALA A 5 8.70 -9.79 9.63
C ALA A 5 7.16 -9.76 9.53
N TYR A 6 6.62 -9.96 8.33
CA TYR A 6 5.18 -9.94 8.06
C TYR A 6 4.63 -11.34 7.73
N ALA A 7 5.42 -12.39 7.98
CA ALA A 7 5.09 -13.78 7.66
C ALA A 7 4.90 -14.65 8.93
N ASP A 8 4.85 -14.04 10.11
CA ASP A 8 4.54 -14.76 11.35
C ASP A 8 3.01 -14.95 11.50
N LEU A 9 2.61 -15.88 12.38
CA LEU A 9 1.21 -16.08 12.72
C LEU A 9 0.62 -14.83 13.39
N ASN A 10 -0.63 -14.52 13.07
CA ASN A 10 -1.33 -13.30 13.47
C ASN A 10 -0.64 -12.01 12.98
N SER A 11 0.05 -12.07 11.84
CA SER A 11 0.69 -10.91 11.23
C SER A 11 -0.30 -10.05 10.44
N THR A 12 0.19 -8.96 9.85
CA THR A 12 -0.60 -8.16 8.90
C THR A 12 -1.04 -8.98 7.68
N PHE A 13 -0.32 -10.04 7.31
CA PHE A 13 -0.72 -10.87 6.17
C PHE A 13 -2.01 -11.65 6.44
N ASP A 14 -2.20 -12.16 7.66
CA ASP A 14 -3.45 -12.81 8.04
C ASP A 14 -4.63 -11.84 7.96
N VAL A 15 -4.44 -10.63 8.50
CA VAL A 15 -5.43 -9.55 8.48
C VAL A 15 -5.76 -9.12 7.04
N PHE A 16 -4.76 -9.07 6.17
CA PHE A 16 -4.92 -8.78 4.74
C PHE A 16 -5.83 -9.81 4.06
N LEU A 17 -5.53 -11.11 4.23
CA LEU A 17 -6.32 -12.19 3.65
C LEU A 17 -7.75 -12.22 4.23
N GLU A 18 -7.88 -12.06 5.55
CA GLU A 18 -9.17 -11.98 6.24
C GLU A 18 -10.03 -10.84 5.67
N GLY A 19 -9.43 -9.67 5.41
CA GLY A 19 -10.12 -8.53 4.79
C GLY A 19 -10.77 -8.89 3.45
N PHE A 20 -10.04 -9.58 2.56
CA PHE A 20 -10.65 -10.05 1.31
C PHE A 20 -11.78 -11.05 1.53
N GLN A 21 -11.69 -11.93 2.54
CA GLN A 21 -12.71 -12.94 2.79
C GLN A 21 -14.02 -12.35 3.32
N VAL A 22 -13.93 -11.35 4.20
CA VAL A 22 -15.10 -10.74 4.86
C VAL A 22 -15.64 -9.49 4.15
N GLY A 23 -14.90 -8.97 3.16
CA GLY A 23 -15.31 -7.78 2.42
C GLY A 23 -16.43 -8.04 1.41
N ASP A 24 -17.17 -6.98 1.08
CA ASP A 24 -18.29 -7.02 0.14
C ASP A 24 -17.80 -7.26 -1.29
N GLY A 25 -17.94 -8.51 -1.75
CA GLY A 25 -17.57 -8.93 -3.08
C GLY A 25 -16.06 -8.93 -3.36
N THR A 26 -15.21 -8.86 -2.32
CA THR A 26 -13.74 -8.82 -2.46
C THR A 26 -13.12 -10.21 -2.52
N GLU A 27 -13.74 -11.25 -1.95
CA GLU A 27 -13.18 -12.61 -1.89
C GLU A 27 -12.76 -13.13 -3.28
N LYS A 28 -13.59 -12.89 -4.29
CA LYS A 28 -13.32 -13.26 -5.69
C LYS A 28 -12.01 -12.68 -6.23
N LEU A 29 -11.51 -11.59 -5.65
CA LEU A 29 -10.28 -10.91 -6.06
C LEU A 29 -9.02 -11.62 -5.56
N LEU A 30 -9.12 -12.46 -4.52
CA LEU A 30 -7.98 -13.25 -4.02
C LEU A 30 -7.32 -14.07 -5.13
N ARG A 31 -8.11 -14.52 -6.11
CA ARG A 31 -7.56 -15.29 -7.24
C ARG A 31 -6.57 -14.49 -8.11
N HIS A 32 -6.59 -13.16 -8.02
CA HIS A 32 -5.75 -12.22 -8.74
C HIS A 32 -4.61 -11.64 -7.88
N VAL A 33 -4.52 -12.01 -6.61
CA VAL A 33 -3.45 -11.58 -5.72
C VAL A 33 -2.19 -12.41 -5.99
N LEU A 34 -1.06 -11.73 -6.18
CA LEU A 34 0.28 -12.33 -6.19
C LEU A 34 1.07 -11.74 -5.02
N VAL A 35 1.47 -12.59 -4.08
CA VAL A 35 2.33 -12.21 -2.96
C VAL A 35 3.77 -12.33 -3.40
N VAL A 36 4.48 -11.20 -3.43
CA VAL A 36 5.91 -11.16 -3.76
C VAL A 36 6.71 -11.23 -2.46
N CYS A 37 7.41 -12.33 -2.24
CA CYS A 37 8.21 -12.62 -1.06
C CYS A 37 9.68 -12.21 -1.29
N LEU A 38 10.29 -11.61 -0.28
CA LEU A 38 11.65 -11.06 -0.32
C LEU A 38 12.71 -12.00 0.27
N ASP A 39 12.28 -13.03 0.99
CA ASP A 39 13.15 -14.06 1.58
C ASP A 39 12.45 -15.43 1.60
N GLU A 40 13.26 -16.48 1.78
CA GLU A 40 12.81 -17.88 1.71
C GLU A 40 11.83 -18.24 2.84
N ARG A 41 11.92 -17.59 4.01
CA ARG A 41 11.01 -17.84 5.14
C ARG A 41 9.63 -17.27 4.84
N ALA A 42 9.57 -16.02 4.36
CA ALA A 42 8.34 -15.40 3.89
C ALA A 42 7.70 -16.19 2.74
N TYR A 43 8.53 -16.71 1.81
CA TYR A 43 8.03 -17.53 0.72
C TYR A 43 7.45 -18.86 1.19
N SER A 44 8.16 -19.58 2.06
CA SER A 44 7.69 -20.87 2.62
C SER A 44 6.35 -20.70 3.34
N HIS A 45 6.25 -19.72 4.24
CA HIS A 45 4.99 -19.44 4.93
C HIS A 45 3.88 -19.02 3.97
N CYS A 46 4.17 -18.15 2.99
CA CYS A 46 3.19 -17.76 1.98
C CYS A 46 2.61 -18.97 1.25
N VAL A 47 3.46 -19.91 0.84
CA VAL A 47 3.01 -21.11 0.11
C VAL A 47 2.12 -22.00 0.98
N GLU A 48 2.39 -22.07 2.28
CA GLU A 48 1.57 -22.82 3.24
C GLU A 48 0.17 -22.22 3.39
N VAL A 49 0.05 -20.89 3.52
CA VAL A 49 -1.24 -20.22 3.79
C VAL A 49 -1.99 -19.77 2.53
N PHE A 50 -1.27 -19.50 1.43
CA PHE A 50 -1.80 -18.95 0.18
C PHE A 50 -1.19 -19.62 -1.07
N PRO A 51 -1.49 -20.91 -1.29
CA PRO A 51 -0.82 -21.73 -2.28
C PRO A 51 -1.01 -21.21 -3.71
N HIS A 52 -0.01 -21.46 -4.56
CA HIS A 52 0.06 -21.11 -6.00
C HIS A 52 0.11 -19.61 -6.33
N ARG A 53 0.12 -18.72 -5.34
CA ARG A 53 0.09 -17.26 -5.54
C ARG A 53 1.21 -16.53 -4.82
N CYS A 54 2.33 -17.21 -4.62
CA CYS A 54 3.54 -16.67 -4.01
C CYS A 54 4.68 -16.65 -5.03
N PHE A 55 5.47 -15.58 -5.03
CA PHE A 55 6.63 -15.43 -5.91
C PHE A 55 7.84 -14.96 -5.09
N LEU A 56 8.89 -15.76 -5.06
CA LEU A 56 10.15 -15.37 -4.42
C LEU A 56 10.95 -14.44 -5.34
N LEU A 57 11.05 -13.17 -4.96
CA LEU A 57 11.90 -12.20 -5.62
C LEU A 57 13.33 -12.32 -5.08
N ARG A 58 14.17 -13.10 -5.77
CA ARG A 58 15.58 -13.24 -5.39
C ARG A 58 16.33 -11.93 -5.61
N THR A 59 17.02 -11.48 -4.57
CA THR A 59 17.95 -10.36 -4.61
C THR A 59 19.38 -10.86 -4.44
N THR A 60 20.20 -10.69 -5.46
CA THR A 60 21.62 -11.01 -5.37
C THR A 60 22.31 -10.04 -4.41
N GLY A 61 22.84 -10.54 -3.29
CA GLY A 61 23.74 -9.80 -2.40
C GLY A 61 23.10 -9.11 -1.19
N ILE A 62 21.77 -9.19 -0.99
CA ILE A 62 21.07 -8.58 0.15
C ILE A 62 20.08 -9.59 0.73
N ASP A 63 20.19 -9.85 2.03
CA ASP A 63 19.26 -10.68 2.82
C ASP A 63 18.24 -9.77 3.53
N PHE A 64 16.97 -9.84 3.12
CA PHE A 64 15.88 -9.06 3.70
C PHE A 64 15.19 -9.74 4.90
N SER A 65 15.80 -10.79 5.47
CA SER A 65 15.23 -11.54 6.60
C SER A 65 15.19 -10.76 7.92
N GLY A 66 13.98 -10.64 8.49
CA GLY A 66 13.70 -10.19 9.86
C GLY A 66 12.97 -8.85 10.00
N GLU A 67 12.33 -8.64 11.16
CA GLU A 67 11.85 -7.32 11.63
C GLU A 67 13.06 -6.51 12.13
N ARG A 68 14.06 -6.32 11.27
CA ARG A 68 15.20 -5.52 11.64
C ARG A 68 14.72 -4.08 11.69
N LEU A 69 15.15 -3.35 12.71
CA LEU A 69 15.33 -1.91 12.61
C LEU A 69 16.26 -1.69 11.41
N PHE A 70 15.68 -1.67 10.21
CA PHE A 70 16.43 -1.55 8.97
C PHE A 70 17.35 -0.35 9.16
N THR A 71 18.63 -0.52 8.85
CA THR A 71 19.39 0.69 8.58
C THR A 71 18.62 1.44 7.51
N VAL A 72 18.58 2.78 7.60
CA VAL A 72 17.83 3.58 6.62
C VAL A 72 18.21 3.16 5.18
N GLY A 73 19.47 2.76 4.96
CA GLY A 73 19.95 2.17 3.70
C GLY A 73 19.18 0.92 3.25
N ASP A 74 19.12 -0.14 4.06
CA ASP A 74 18.53 -1.43 3.66
C ASP A 74 17.02 -1.31 3.34
N TYR A 75 16.30 -0.50 4.12
CA TYR A 75 14.88 -0.22 3.86
C TYR A 75 14.68 0.54 2.55
N LEU A 76 15.52 1.54 2.29
CA LEU A 76 15.47 2.31 1.05
C LEU A 76 15.75 1.41 -0.15
N GLU A 77 16.74 0.53 -0.08
CA GLU A 77 17.04 -0.42 -1.15
C GLU A 77 15.86 -1.36 -1.43
N MET A 78 15.21 -1.87 -0.38
CA MET A 78 14.00 -2.69 -0.50
C MET A 78 12.86 -1.95 -1.22
N MET A 79 12.61 -0.69 -0.84
CA MET A 79 11.56 0.14 -1.45
C MET A 79 11.86 0.50 -2.91
N TRP A 80 13.13 0.75 -3.25
CA TRP A 80 13.53 0.98 -4.63
C TRP A 80 13.45 -0.30 -5.47
N ARG A 81 13.77 -1.46 -4.90
CA ARG A 81 13.62 -2.77 -5.55
C ARG A 81 12.16 -3.08 -5.87
N ARG A 82 11.22 -2.72 -4.98
CA ARG A 82 9.77 -2.76 -5.27
C ARG A 82 9.44 -1.97 -6.53
N THR A 83 9.94 -0.74 -6.62
CA THR A 83 9.68 0.15 -7.77
C THR A 83 10.25 -0.44 -9.07
N GLU A 84 11.47 -0.98 -9.03
CA GLU A 84 12.11 -1.65 -10.16
C GLU A 84 11.34 -2.90 -10.64
N PHE A 85 10.93 -3.75 -9.70
CA PHE A 85 10.14 -4.95 -9.98
C PHE A 85 8.82 -4.60 -10.66
N LEU A 86 8.07 -3.64 -10.11
CA LEU A 86 6.82 -3.16 -10.69
C LEU A 86 7.03 -2.54 -12.09
N GLY A 87 8.13 -1.81 -12.29
CA GLY A 87 8.52 -1.31 -13.62
C GLY A 87 8.78 -2.43 -14.63
N SER A 88 9.27 -3.58 -14.17
CA SER A 88 9.52 -4.75 -15.01
C SER A 88 8.21 -5.43 -15.45
N LEU A 89 7.18 -5.44 -14.59
CA LEU A 89 5.83 -5.90 -14.98
C LEU A 89 5.24 -5.06 -16.11
N LEU A 90 5.44 -3.74 -16.09
CA LEU A 90 5.00 -2.86 -17.18
C LEU A 90 5.72 -3.15 -18.49
N LYS A 91 7.03 -3.42 -18.44
CA LYS A 91 7.82 -3.80 -19.63
C LYS A 91 7.36 -5.14 -20.22
N LEU A 92 6.82 -6.02 -19.39
CA LEU A 92 6.20 -7.28 -19.81
C LEU A 92 4.74 -7.12 -20.29
N GLY A 93 4.17 -5.91 -20.23
CA GLY A 93 2.82 -5.63 -20.69
C GLY A 93 1.71 -5.88 -19.66
N TYR A 94 2.05 -6.11 -18.39
CA TYR A 94 1.05 -6.34 -17.35
C TYR A 94 0.55 -5.04 -16.72
N ASN A 95 -0.76 -4.84 -16.77
CA ASN A 95 -1.45 -3.92 -15.86
C ASN A 95 -1.42 -4.53 -14.45
N PHE A 96 -1.27 -3.70 -13.42
CA PHE A 96 -1.33 -4.20 -12.05
C PHE A 96 -2.01 -3.22 -11.11
N LEU A 97 -2.60 -3.79 -10.06
CA LEU A 97 -2.94 -3.11 -8.83
C LEU A 97 -1.91 -3.53 -7.78
N PHE A 98 -1.19 -2.57 -7.22
CA PHE A 98 -0.30 -2.77 -6.09
C PHE A 98 -0.99 -2.32 -4.82
N THR A 99 -0.84 -3.11 -3.76
CA THR A 99 -1.33 -2.79 -2.42
C THR A 99 -0.29 -3.24 -1.38
N ASP A 100 -0.11 -2.47 -0.31
CA ASP A 100 0.68 -2.89 0.83
C ASP A 100 -0.09 -3.94 1.67
N MET A 101 0.65 -4.72 2.44
CA MET A 101 0.09 -5.83 3.22
C MET A 101 -0.75 -5.36 4.41
N ASP A 102 -0.52 -4.15 4.88
CA ASP A 102 -1.28 -3.51 5.95
C ASP A 102 -2.51 -2.77 5.42
N THR A 103 -3.18 -3.35 4.42
CA THR A 103 -4.43 -2.85 3.88
C THR A 103 -5.57 -3.83 4.16
N VAL A 104 -6.75 -3.30 4.49
CA VAL A 104 -7.98 -4.07 4.65
C VAL A 104 -8.91 -3.79 3.48
N TRP A 105 -9.34 -4.83 2.79
CA TRP A 105 -10.20 -4.75 1.59
C TRP A 105 -11.67 -4.98 1.94
N LEU A 106 -12.40 -3.89 2.16
CA LEU A 106 -13.76 -3.89 2.66
C LEU A 106 -14.80 -4.00 1.54
N ARG A 107 -14.51 -3.46 0.35
CA ARG A 107 -15.35 -3.53 -0.85
C ARG A 107 -14.50 -3.58 -2.10
N ASP A 108 -15.08 -4.06 -3.20
CA ASP A 108 -14.46 -3.99 -4.53
C ASP A 108 -14.12 -2.53 -4.91
N PRO A 109 -12.82 -2.15 -5.05
CA PRO A 109 -12.43 -0.77 -5.35
C PRO A 109 -12.44 -0.48 -6.86
N PHE A 110 -12.53 -1.50 -7.72
CA PHE A 110 -12.46 -1.32 -9.17
C PHE A 110 -13.52 -0.34 -9.73
N PRO A 111 -14.79 -0.36 -9.25
CA PRO A 111 -15.80 0.62 -9.67
C PRO A 111 -15.48 2.08 -9.29
N ARG A 112 -14.51 2.31 -8.39
CA ARG A 112 -14.07 3.65 -7.96
C ARG A 112 -12.81 4.13 -8.68
N LEU A 113 -12.19 3.27 -9.48
CA LEU A 113 -11.03 3.64 -10.29
C LEU A 113 -11.44 4.61 -11.39
N ILE A 114 -10.57 5.58 -11.68
CA ILE A 114 -10.81 6.58 -12.71
C ILE A 114 -10.51 5.95 -14.09
N PRO A 115 -11.42 6.02 -15.07
CA PRO A 115 -11.18 5.49 -16.41
C PRO A 115 -10.21 6.37 -17.21
N ASP A 116 -9.63 5.81 -18.28
CA ASP A 116 -8.78 6.51 -19.26
C ASP A 116 -7.53 7.23 -18.69
N VAL A 117 -6.95 6.64 -17.64
CA VAL A 117 -5.72 7.12 -16.97
C VAL A 117 -4.60 6.09 -17.06
N ASP A 118 -3.36 6.56 -16.97
CA ASP A 118 -2.16 5.71 -17.06
C ASP A 118 -1.76 5.18 -15.67
N PHE A 119 -1.86 6.03 -14.66
CA PHE A 119 -1.39 5.77 -13.31
C PHE A 119 -2.32 6.46 -12.31
N GLN A 120 -2.79 5.72 -11.31
CA GLN A 120 -3.53 6.30 -10.19
C GLN A 120 -3.07 5.74 -8.86
N ILE A 121 -2.97 6.61 -7.86
CA ILE A 121 -2.34 6.33 -6.57
C ILE A 121 -3.18 6.89 -5.42
N ALA A 122 -3.17 6.20 -4.29
CA ALA A 122 -3.75 6.71 -3.05
C ALA A 122 -3.05 7.98 -2.57
N CYS A 123 -3.66 8.65 -1.59
CA CYS A 123 -3.07 9.82 -0.97
C CYS A 123 -3.36 9.87 0.53
N ASP A 124 -2.42 10.41 1.31
CA ASP A 124 -2.63 10.69 2.74
C ASP A 124 -3.54 11.90 2.92
N ARG A 125 -3.45 12.84 1.98
CA ARG A 125 -4.22 14.09 1.97
C ARG A 125 -4.78 14.34 0.58
N PHE A 126 -6.09 14.12 0.45
CA PHE A 126 -6.85 14.47 -0.73
C PHE A 126 -7.38 15.90 -0.63
N ASN A 127 -7.23 16.68 -1.71
CA ASN A 127 -7.64 18.07 -1.76
C ASN A 127 -8.96 18.29 -2.53
N GLY A 128 -9.64 17.21 -2.94
CA GLY A 128 -10.88 17.26 -3.70
C GLY A 128 -10.71 17.26 -5.22
N ASN A 129 -9.47 17.38 -5.74
CA ASN A 129 -9.19 17.34 -7.17
C ASN A 129 -8.20 16.20 -7.50
N SER A 130 -8.70 15.14 -8.14
CA SER A 130 -7.91 13.97 -8.52
C SER A 130 -6.79 14.24 -9.53
N SER A 131 -6.79 15.38 -10.22
CA SER A 131 -5.74 15.76 -11.18
C SER A 131 -4.65 16.65 -10.59
N ASP A 132 -4.84 17.17 -9.37
CA ASP A 132 -3.92 18.11 -8.76
C ASP A 132 -2.71 17.37 -8.15
N THR A 133 -1.52 17.66 -8.66
CA THR A 133 -0.26 17.09 -8.17
C THR A 133 0.09 17.53 -6.75
N ARG A 134 -0.65 18.47 -6.15
CA ARG A 134 -0.47 18.86 -4.73
C ARG A 134 -1.02 17.83 -3.74
N ASN A 135 -1.84 16.87 -4.16
CA ASN A 135 -2.27 15.75 -3.31
C ASN A 135 -1.07 14.95 -2.81
N TYR A 136 -0.97 14.64 -1.52
CA TYR A 136 0.20 13.94 -0.98
C TYR A 136 0.08 12.43 -1.25
N ALA A 137 0.87 11.90 -2.19
CA ALA A 137 0.76 10.53 -2.66
C ALA A 137 1.17 9.53 -1.58
N ASP A 138 0.39 8.46 -1.47
CA ASP A 138 0.63 7.31 -0.60
C ASP A 138 0.96 6.08 -1.45
N GLY A 139 2.08 5.44 -1.16
CA GLY A 139 2.63 4.35 -1.97
C GLY A 139 1.90 3.01 -1.79
N GLY A 140 1.01 2.91 -0.80
CA GLY A 140 0.41 1.65 -0.35
C GLY A 140 -0.79 1.19 -1.14
N PHE A 141 -1.31 1.98 -2.09
CA PHE A 141 -2.32 1.51 -3.03
C PHE A 141 -2.23 2.27 -4.36
N LYS A 142 -2.05 1.55 -5.47
CA LYS A 142 -1.97 2.15 -6.82
C LYS A 142 -2.40 1.19 -7.93
N PHE A 143 -3.04 1.71 -8.95
CA PHE A 143 -3.38 0.99 -10.18
C PHE A 143 -2.64 1.60 -11.36
N VAL A 144 -2.00 0.75 -12.16
CA VAL A 144 -1.10 1.17 -13.25
C VAL A 144 -1.39 0.37 -14.51
N VAL A 145 -1.56 1.09 -15.61
CA VAL A 145 -1.75 0.51 -16.94
C VAL A 145 -0.40 0.43 -17.65
N ALA A 146 -0.08 -0.73 -18.23
CA ALA A 146 1.14 -0.93 -19.01
C ALA A 146 1.04 -0.18 -20.35
N ASN A 147 1.90 0.82 -20.52
CA ASN A 147 2.12 1.51 -21.78
C ASN A 147 3.48 2.22 -21.76
N HIS A 148 3.87 2.81 -22.89
CA HIS A 148 5.17 3.50 -22.99
C HIS A 148 5.34 4.62 -21.94
N ARG A 149 4.27 5.34 -21.58
CA ARG A 149 4.34 6.46 -20.63
C ARG A 149 4.59 5.96 -19.21
N THR A 150 3.93 4.89 -18.79
CA THR A 150 4.14 4.33 -17.45
C THR A 150 5.50 3.65 -17.33
N ILE A 151 6.00 3.02 -18.40
CA ILE A 151 7.37 2.48 -18.44
C ILE A 151 8.40 3.62 -18.29
N GLU A 152 8.28 4.69 -19.08
CA GLU A 152 9.13 5.88 -18.97
C GLU A 152 9.05 6.52 -17.57
N PHE A 153 7.84 6.64 -17.02
CA PHE A 153 7.63 7.16 -15.68
C PHE A 153 8.30 6.31 -14.60
N TYR A 154 8.16 4.99 -14.64
CA TYR A 154 8.79 4.09 -13.65
C TYR A 154 10.32 4.12 -13.74
N ASN A 155 10.89 4.18 -14.96
CA ASN A 155 12.33 4.38 -15.14
C ASN A 155 12.76 5.73 -14.53
N TYR A 156 12.04 6.82 -14.84
CA TYR A 156 12.33 8.15 -14.30
C TYR A 156 12.21 8.20 -12.76
N TRP A 157 11.19 7.56 -12.20
CA TRP A 157 10.98 7.48 -10.76
C TRP A 157 12.11 6.72 -10.08
N TYR A 158 12.46 5.53 -10.59
CA TYR A 158 13.56 4.73 -10.08
C TYR A 158 14.89 5.48 -10.15
N GLU A 159 15.23 6.10 -11.28
CA GLU A 159 16.47 6.89 -11.43
C GLU A 159 16.51 8.15 -10.58
N SER A 160 15.35 8.68 -10.17
CA SER A 160 15.29 9.85 -9.29
C SER A 160 15.87 9.60 -7.90
N ARG A 161 16.02 8.33 -7.47
CA ARG A 161 16.70 7.98 -6.21
C ARG A 161 18.13 8.55 -6.12
N LEU A 162 18.82 8.66 -7.26
CA LEU A 162 20.18 9.22 -7.32
C LEU A 162 20.21 10.73 -7.05
N ARG A 163 19.11 11.44 -7.34
CA ARG A 163 18.96 12.88 -7.10
C ARG A 163 18.45 13.19 -5.69
N TYR A 164 17.87 12.21 -5.02
CA TYR A 164 17.28 12.33 -3.69
C TYR A 164 17.78 11.20 -2.78
N PRO A 165 19.09 11.15 -2.48
CA PRO A 165 19.65 10.13 -1.60
C PRO A 165 19.01 10.22 -0.21
N GLY A 166 18.76 9.06 0.42
CA GLY A 166 18.12 8.99 1.74
C GLY A 166 16.59 9.08 1.72
N ASN A 167 15.95 9.33 0.58
CA ASN A 167 14.49 9.33 0.44
C ASN A 167 13.97 8.01 -0.14
N ASN A 168 12.83 7.54 0.38
CA ASN A 168 12.14 6.37 -0.16
C ASN A 168 11.37 6.73 -1.44
N GLU A 169 10.77 5.73 -2.07
CA GLU A 169 10.02 5.90 -3.31
C GLU A 169 8.81 6.84 -3.15
N GLN A 170 8.11 6.80 -2.01
CA GLN A 170 6.97 7.67 -1.71
C GLN A 170 7.39 9.14 -1.57
N ASP A 171 8.48 9.41 -0.86
CA ASP A 171 9.04 10.74 -0.74
C ASP A 171 9.43 11.29 -2.12
N VAL A 172 10.08 10.46 -2.95
CA VAL A 172 10.54 10.87 -4.26
C VAL A 172 9.40 11.10 -5.23
N ILE A 173 8.35 10.25 -5.28
CA ILE A 173 7.18 10.53 -6.13
C ILE A 173 6.53 11.86 -5.74
N ASN A 174 6.46 12.16 -4.44
CA ASN A 174 5.94 13.43 -3.95
C ASN A 174 6.80 14.64 -4.41
N LYS A 175 8.10 14.46 -4.65
CA LYS A 175 8.99 15.49 -5.20
C LYS A 175 8.91 15.62 -6.73
N ILE A 176 8.64 14.54 -7.45
CA ILE A 176 8.74 14.51 -8.93
C ILE A 176 7.40 14.51 -9.68
N LYS A 177 6.26 14.22 -9.02
CA LYS A 177 4.93 14.16 -9.64
C LYS A 177 4.46 15.45 -10.33
N GLY A 178 5.03 16.61 -9.95
CA GLY A 178 4.77 17.90 -10.59
C GLY A 178 5.81 18.30 -11.65
N ASN A 179 6.76 17.42 -11.98
CA ASN A 179 7.85 17.75 -12.89
C ASN A 179 7.34 17.88 -14.33
N LYS A 180 7.83 18.89 -15.07
CA LYS A 180 7.50 19.13 -16.49
C LYS A 180 7.78 17.92 -17.39
N TYR A 181 8.72 17.05 -17.01
CA TYR A 181 8.99 15.81 -17.74
C TYR A 181 7.75 14.91 -17.84
N LEU A 182 6.90 14.84 -16.79
CA LEU A 182 5.69 14.01 -16.83
C LEU A 182 4.66 14.54 -17.85
N ASN A 183 4.58 15.86 -18.01
CA ASN A 183 3.78 16.48 -19.07
C ASN A 183 4.38 16.19 -20.46
N LYS A 184 5.71 16.16 -20.59
CA LYS A 184 6.40 15.88 -21.85
C LYS A 184 6.12 14.46 -22.36
N ILE A 185 6.11 13.46 -21.46
CA ILE A 185 5.74 12.08 -21.81
C ILE A 185 4.21 11.89 -21.89
N GLY A 186 3.43 12.91 -21.54
CA GLY A 186 1.96 12.88 -21.60
C GLY A 186 1.30 11.98 -20.56
N LEU A 187 1.96 11.73 -19.41
CA LEU A 187 1.47 10.81 -18.38
C LEU A 187 0.16 11.33 -17.75
N LYS A 188 -0.90 10.54 -17.82
CA LYS A 188 -2.17 10.80 -17.13
C LYS A 188 -2.15 10.21 -15.73
N MET A 189 -1.63 10.98 -14.77
CA MET A 189 -1.63 10.65 -13.35
C MET A 189 -2.91 11.13 -12.66
N ARG A 190 -3.49 10.31 -11.77
CA ARG A 190 -4.58 10.71 -10.87
C ARG A 190 -4.34 10.29 -9.43
N PHE A 191 -4.98 11.01 -8.51
CA PHE A 191 -4.98 10.73 -7.07
C PHE A 191 -6.36 10.24 -6.65
N LEU A 192 -6.38 9.13 -5.92
CA LEU A 192 -7.61 8.48 -5.48
C LEU A 192 -8.21 9.21 -4.27
N ASP A 193 -9.53 9.36 -4.27
CA ASP A 193 -10.27 9.99 -3.18
C ASP A 193 -10.19 9.12 -1.92
N THR A 194 -9.80 9.75 -0.82
CA THR A 194 -9.63 9.07 0.47
C THR A 194 -10.94 8.65 1.12
N THR A 195 -12.07 9.12 0.59
CA THR A 195 -13.41 8.61 0.92
C THR A 195 -13.57 7.13 0.56
N HIS A 196 -12.89 6.67 -0.50
CA HIS A 196 -12.95 5.28 -0.98
C HIS A 196 -11.67 4.51 -0.69
N VAL A 197 -10.52 5.16 -0.75
CA VAL A 197 -9.22 4.57 -0.40
C VAL A 197 -8.71 5.28 0.86
N GLY A 198 -9.28 4.87 1.99
CA GLY A 198 -9.03 5.46 3.29
C GLY A 198 -7.69 5.02 3.87
N ASN A 199 -7.22 5.78 4.84
CA ASN A 199 -5.98 5.48 5.56
C ASN A 199 -5.97 6.08 6.96
N PHE A 200 -5.12 5.56 7.84
CA PHE A 200 -5.04 5.94 9.25
C PHE A 200 -4.46 7.34 9.50
N CYS A 201 -3.91 8.02 8.48
CA CYS A 201 -3.52 9.43 8.60
C CYS A 201 -4.73 10.38 8.69
N GLN A 202 -5.93 9.90 8.34
CA GLN A 202 -7.18 10.67 8.38
C GLN A 202 -7.97 10.43 9.66
N ARG A 203 -9.04 11.20 9.90
CA ARG A 203 -9.79 11.14 11.17
C ARG A 203 -11.27 10.80 11.05
N ASN A 204 -11.85 10.81 9.86
CA ASN A 204 -13.29 10.61 9.68
C ASN A 204 -13.55 9.71 8.46
N TRP A 205 -13.76 8.43 8.68
CA TRP A 205 -14.06 7.47 7.62
C TRP A 205 -15.54 7.13 7.60
N ASP A 206 -16.11 7.12 6.40
CA ASP A 206 -17.49 6.69 6.19
C ASP A 206 -17.52 5.19 5.90
N ILE A 207 -17.95 4.40 6.89
CA ILE A 207 -18.05 2.93 6.79
C ILE A 207 -18.92 2.47 5.62
N THR A 208 -19.82 3.32 5.12
CA THR A 208 -20.69 3.01 3.98
C THR A 208 -19.97 3.18 2.63
N LYS A 209 -18.82 3.87 2.59
CA LYS A 209 -18.11 4.25 1.35
C LYS A 209 -16.71 3.68 1.18
N VAL A 210 -15.98 3.46 2.27
CA VAL A 210 -14.58 2.99 2.20
C VAL A 210 -14.52 1.62 1.53
N CYS A 211 -13.68 1.50 0.49
CA CYS A 211 -13.38 0.23 -0.18
C CYS A 211 -12.13 -0.42 0.39
N VAL A 212 -11.09 0.38 0.64
CA VAL A 212 -9.81 -0.09 1.18
C VAL A 212 -9.37 0.84 2.31
N MET A 213 -8.87 0.26 3.39
CA MET A 213 -8.30 0.98 4.53
C MET A 213 -6.81 0.65 4.69
N HIS A 214 -5.93 1.63 4.54
CA HIS A 214 -4.49 1.47 4.71
C HIS A 214 -4.05 1.83 6.15
N GLY A 215 -3.39 0.90 6.84
CA GLY A 215 -2.81 1.04 8.17
C GLY A 215 -1.52 1.87 8.23
N ASN A 216 -1.38 2.87 7.36
CA ASN A 216 -0.24 3.79 7.38
C ASN A 216 -0.30 4.74 8.60
N CYS A 217 0.61 5.69 8.71
CA CYS A 217 0.66 6.58 9.89
C CYS A 217 0.63 5.81 11.24
N CYS A 218 1.41 4.73 11.31
CA CYS A 218 1.46 3.82 12.43
C CYS A 218 2.88 3.31 12.62
N ILE A 219 3.34 3.20 13.88
CA ILE A 219 4.67 2.72 14.22
C ILE A 219 4.55 1.44 15.05
N GLY A 220 5.29 0.42 14.64
CA GLY A 220 5.31 -0.89 15.28
C GLY A 220 4.19 -1.79 14.79
N GLN A 221 4.53 -3.03 14.47
CA GLN A 221 3.58 -4.00 13.92
C GLN A 221 2.43 -4.32 14.88
N ASP A 222 2.71 -4.49 16.18
CA ASP A 222 1.66 -4.77 17.17
C ASP A 222 0.57 -3.71 17.22
N ASN A 223 0.94 -2.42 17.14
CA ASN A 223 -0.04 -1.33 17.15
C ASN A 223 -0.88 -1.37 15.87
N LYS A 224 -0.21 -1.64 14.75
CA LYS A 224 -0.82 -1.74 13.43
C LYS A 224 -1.83 -2.89 13.34
N ILE A 225 -1.44 -4.09 13.75
CA ILE A 225 -2.30 -5.28 13.76
C ILE A 225 -3.54 -5.05 14.63
N LYS A 226 -3.37 -4.47 15.83
CA LYS A 226 -4.50 -4.17 16.73
C LYS A 226 -5.53 -3.26 16.07
N ASP A 227 -5.09 -2.18 15.44
CA ASP A 227 -6.01 -1.23 14.83
C ASP A 227 -6.59 -1.73 13.50
N LEU A 228 -5.85 -2.54 12.72
CA LEU A 228 -6.41 -3.18 11.52
C LEU A 228 -7.44 -4.27 11.86
N ARG A 229 -7.21 -5.08 12.90
CA ARG A 229 -8.23 -6.00 13.42
C ARG A 229 -9.46 -5.27 13.93
N GLN A 230 -9.27 -4.12 14.58
CA GLN A 230 -10.39 -3.25 14.99
C GLN A 230 -11.25 -2.82 13.78
N VAL A 231 -10.63 -2.48 12.64
CA VAL A 231 -11.35 -2.16 11.40
C VAL A 231 -12.16 -3.36 10.91
N LEU A 232 -11.60 -4.57 10.94
CA LEU A 232 -12.32 -5.80 10.57
C LEU A 232 -13.49 -6.10 11.50
N ASP A 233 -13.33 -5.93 12.82
CA ASP A 233 -14.41 -6.09 13.79
C ASP A 233 -15.57 -5.12 13.51
N ASP A 234 -15.23 -3.84 13.26
CA ASP A 234 -16.20 -2.79 12.96
C ASP A 234 -16.93 -3.08 11.65
N TRP A 235 -16.18 -3.50 10.63
CA TRP A 235 -16.74 -3.92 9.36
C TRP A 235 -17.68 -5.11 9.51
N THR A 236 -17.28 -6.15 10.23
CA THR A 236 -18.07 -7.36 10.43
C THR A 236 -19.37 -7.05 11.20
N ALA A 237 -19.29 -6.20 12.23
CA ALA A 237 -20.47 -5.74 12.93
C ALA A 237 -21.43 -4.97 12.01
N TYR A 238 -20.90 -4.04 11.20
CA TYR A 238 -21.71 -3.24 10.27
C TYR A 238 -22.32 -4.05 9.13
N PHE A 239 -21.49 -4.85 8.45
CA PHE A 239 -21.81 -5.48 7.19
C PHE A 239 -22.48 -6.84 7.39
N SER A 240 -21.80 -7.73 8.14
CA SER A 240 -22.22 -9.13 8.33
C SER A 240 -23.29 -9.26 9.41
N ASN A 241 -23.15 -8.57 10.55
CA ASN A 241 -24.09 -8.66 11.66
C ASN A 241 -25.28 -7.69 11.53
N GLY A 242 -25.24 -6.77 10.56
CA GLY A 242 -26.32 -5.85 10.26
C GLY A 242 -26.46 -4.66 11.23
N ASP A 243 -25.46 -4.37 12.06
CA ASP A 243 -25.44 -3.17 12.92
C ASP A 243 -25.18 -1.91 12.07
N ARG A 244 -26.24 -1.39 11.44
CA ARG A 244 -26.13 -0.21 10.56
C ARG A 244 -25.82 1.09 11.30
N ALA A 245 -25.85 1.10 12.63
CA ALA A 245 -25.41 2.22 13.44
C ALA A 245 -23.90 2.17 13.74
N ARG A 246 -23.22 1.07 13.39
CA ARG A 246 -21.79 0.91 13.61
C ARG A 246 -21.00 1.90 12.76
N GLU A 247 -19.98 2.49 13.36
CA GLU A 247 -18.98 3.33 12.72
C GLU A 247 -17.58 2.75 12.94
N PHE A 248 -16.61 3.21 12.14
CA PHE A 248 -15.21 2.88 12.39
C PHE A 248 -14.70 3.59 13.63
N ARG A 249 -14.20 2.80 14.58
CA ARG A 249 -13.43 3.30 15.72
C ARG A 249 -12.09 3.86 15.24
N GLN A 250 -11.60 4.87 15.95
CA GLN A 250 -10.30 5.48 15.64
C GLN A 250 -9.14 4.51 15.94
N PRO A 251 -8.06 4.52 15.14
CA PRO A 251 -6.87 3.69 15.32
C PRO A 251 -5.97 4.30 16.41
N ILE A 252 -6.42 4.16 17.66
CA ILE A 252 -5.81 4.84 18.81
C ILE A 252 -4.39 4.31 19.07
N ASN A 253 -4.10 3.04 18.79
CA ASN A 253 -2.77 2.47 19.03
C ASN A 253 -1.74 3.11 18.10
N CYS A 254 -2.07 3.21 16.81
CA CYS A 254 -1.25 3.86 15.78
C CYS A 254 -1.05 5.36 16.05
N TRP A 255 -2.12 6.08 16.41
CA TRP A 255 -1.97 7.51 16.70
C TRP A 255 -1.15 7.78 17.95
N ARG A 256 -1.30 6.94 18.99
CA ARG A 256 -0.46 7.04 20.20
C ARG A 256 0.99 6.70 19.90
N SER A 257 1.28 5.75 19.01
CA SER A 257 2.65 5.41 18.65
C SER A 257 3.36 6.58 17.96
N LEU A 258 2.68 7.27 17.03
CA LEU A 258 3.20 8.48 16.38
C LEU A 258 3.49 9.59 17.38
N ARG A 259 2.56 9.87 18.29
CA ARG A 259 2.75 10.90 19.33
C ARG A 259 3.94 10.60 20.23
N ARG A 260 4.16 9.32 20.59
CA ARG A 260 5.32 8.90 21.40
C ARG A 260 6.63 9.13 20.66
N GLN A 261 6.71 8.82 19.37
CA GLN A 261 7.92 9.07 18.58
C GLN A 261 8.20 10.58 18.46
N TYR A 262 7.19 11.37 18.12
CA TYR A 262 7.34 12.83 18.02
C TYR A 262 7.86 13.47 19.32
N ASN A 263 7.40 12.97 20.48
CA ASN A 263 7.89 13.45 21.77
C ASN A 263 9.34 13.02 22.05
N LYS A 264 9.77 11.85 21.58
CA LYS A 264 11.15 11.37 21.73
C LYS A 264 12.15 12.16 20.87
N GLU A 265 11.74 12.61 19.69
CA GLU A 265 12.60 13.39 18.78
C GLU A 265 12.80 14.84 19.24
N ARG A 266 12.01 15.30 20.23
CA ARG A 266 12.04 16.68 20.76
C ARG A 266 12.64 16.80 22.17
N GLY A 267 12.92 15.68 22.83
CA GLY A 267 13.56 15.62 24.15
C GLY A 267 15.02 15.22 24.02
#